data_AF-A0A8J2YS82-F1
#
_entry.id   AF-A0A8J2YS82-F1
#
_cell.length_a   1.000
_cell.length_b   1.000
_cell.length_c   1.000
_cell.angle_alpha   90.00
_cell.angle_beta   90.00
_cell.angle_gamma   90.00
#
_symmetry.space_group_name_H-M   'P 1'
#
loop_
_entity.id
_entity.type
_entity.pdbx_description
1 polymer ?
#
loop_
_entity_poly.entity_id
_entity_poly.type
_entity_poly.pdbx_seq_one_letter_code
_entity_poly.pdbx_strand_id
1 'polypeptide(L)'
;MRVRPPSLKVIGRVAAFAFVTAAIVLAAIQARSGPARHDTAPPLTSGRDPLALALARCQALGPAAEQDADCQATWAENRRRFFNDQPAAEGR
;
A
#
# COMPACT_ATOMS: atom_id res chain seq x y z
N MET A 1 -36.35 5.59 32.81
CA MET A 1 -35.16 6.28 32.24
C MET A 1 -35.64 7.36 31.28
N ARG A 2 -35.38 8.64 31.57
CA ARG A 2 -35.72 9.75 30.67
C ARG A 2 -34.47 10.08 29.86
N VAL A 3 -34.39 9.59 28.63
CA VAL A 3 -33.27 9.93 27.73
C VAL A 3 -33.47 11.39 27.31
N ARG A 4 -32.54 12.27 27.72
CA ARG A 4 -32.56 13.66 27.24
C ARG A 4 -32.12 13.66 25.77
N PRO A 5 -32.89 14.26 24.84
CA PRO A 5 -32.49 14.31 23.45
C PRO A 5 -31.18 15.10 23.33
N PRO A 6 -30.18 14.59 22.59
CA PRO A 6 -28.94 15.31 22.39
C PRO A 6 -29.21 16.64 21.70
N SER A 7 -28.57 17.71 22.18
CA SER A 7 -28.71 19.02 21.54
C SER A 7 -28.31 18.95 20.06
N LEU A 8 -28.99 19.71 19.20
CA LEU A 8 -28.73 19.73 17.76
C LEU A 8 -27.25 20.00 17.42
N LYS A 9 -26.57 20.79 18.26
CA LYS A 9 -25.12 21.05 18.16
C LYS A 9 -24.27 19.80 18.38
N VAL A 10 -24.63 18.95 19.34
CA VAL A 10 -23.93 17.68 19.60
C VAL A 10 -24.15 16.71 18.45
N ILE A 11 -25.37 16.62 17.92
CA ILE A 11 -25.70 15.79 16.75
C ILE A 11 -24.85 16.22 15.55
N GLY A 12 -24.78 17.53 15.28
CA GLY A 12 -23.97 18.07 14.17
C GLY A 12 -22.49 17.75 14.29
N ARG A 13 -21.90 17.83 15.49
CA ARG A 13 -20.49 17.47 15.71
C ARG A 13 -20.25 15.98 15.48
N VAL A 14 -21.11 15.11 16.00
CA VAL A 14 -20.98 13.66 15.81
C VAL A 14 -21.09 13.30 14.34
N ALA A 15 -22.03 13.88 13.61
CA ALA A 15 -22.17 13.66 12.16
C ALA A 15 -20.92 14.11 11.39
N ALA A 16 -20.36 15.28 11.72
CA ALA A 16 -19.15 15.78 11.08
C ALA A 16 -17.95 14.84 11.31
N PHE A 17 -17.73 14.37 12.54
CA PHE A 17 -16.67 13.41 12.83
C PHE A 17 -16.87 12.10 12.09
N ALA A 18 -18.09 11.54 12.12
CA ALA A 18 -18.40 10.30 11.41
C ALA A 18 -18.12 10.43 9.89
N PHE A 19 -18.49 11.56 9.29
CA PHE A 19 -18.21 11.83 7.88
C PHE A 19 -16.71 11.91 7.57
N VAL A 20 -15.94 12.65 8.39
CA VAL A 20 -14.49 12.76 8.21
C VAL A 20 -13.81 11.39 8.35
N THR A 21 -14.20 10.60 9.36
CA THR A 21 -13.68 9.24 9.53
C THR A 21 -14.00 8.37 8.32
N ALA A 22 -15.24 8.41 7.82
CA ALA A 22 -15.62 7.67 6.62
C ALA A 22 -14.80 8.09 5.40
N ALA A 23 -14.64 9.40 5.17
CA ALA A 23 -13.85 9.94 4.07
C ALA A 23 -12.38 9.47 4.11
N ILE A 24 -11.76 9.47 5.28
CA ILE A 24 -10.39 8.97 5.47
C ILE A 24 -10.31 7.47 5.15
N VAL A 25 -11.24 6.67 5.65
CA VAL A 25 -11.27 5.23 5.36
C VAL A 25 -11.41 5.00 3.86
N LEU A 26 -12.37 5.65 3.20
CA LEU A 26 -12.58 5.58 1.74
C LEU A 26 -11.33 5.98 0.95
N ALA A 27 -10.63 7.05 1.36
CA ALA A 27 -9.39 7.47 0.75
C ALA A 27 -8.27 6.41 0.90
N ALA A 28 -8.18 5.78 2.07
CA ALA A 28 -7.22 4.69 2.31
C ALA A 28 -7.54 3.45 1.45
N ILE A 29 -8.82 3.15 1.20
CA ILE A 29 -9.23 2.10 0.25
C ILE A 29 -8.74 2.44 -1.16
N GLN A 30 -8.98 3.66 -1.63
CA GLN A 30 -8.52 4.07 -2.96
C GLN A 30 -6.99 4.04 -3.07
N ALA A 31 -6.29 4.45 -2.01
CA ALA A 31 -4.82 4.41 -1.97
C ALA A 31 -4.28 2.97 -2.01
N ARG A 32 -4.91 2.02 -1.31
CA ARG A 32 -4.49 0.60 -1.35
C ARG A 32 -4.79 -0.07 -2.69
N SER A 33 -5.85 0.37 -3.37
CA SER A 33 -6.22 -0.12 -4.70
C SER A 33 -5.36 0.50 -5.79
N GLY A 34 -4.59 1.56 -5.48
CA GLY A 34 -3.93 2.42 -6.45
C GLY A 34 -4.96 3.09 -7.37
N PRO A 35 -4.63 4.20 -8.04
CA PRO A 35 -5.32 4.47 -9.29
C PRO A 35 -5.21 3.18 -10.11
N ALA A 36 -6.34 2.67 -10.64
CA ALA A 36 -6.32 1.59 -11.62
C ALA A 36 -5.17 1.93 -12.55
N ARG A 37 -4.11 1.09 -12.56
CA ARG A 37 -2.93 1.36 -13.36
C ARG A 37 -3.45 1.57 -14.77
N HIS A 38 -3.50 2.83 -15.19
CA HIS A 38 -3.37 3.09 -16.60
C HIS A 38 -1.96 2.56 -16.86
N ASP A 39 -1.93 1.36 -17.42
CA ASP A 39 -0.74 0.62 -17.80
C ASP A 39 0.00 1.42 -18.87
N THR A 40 0.63 2.51 -18.46
CA THR A 40 1.84 3.04 -19.07
C THR A 40 3.02 2.41 -18.34
N ALA A 41 3.01 1.08 -18.23
CA ALA A 41 4.25 0.36 -18.05
C ALA A 41 5.00 0.46 -19.39
N PRO A 42 6.21 1.04 -19.45
CA PRO A 42 7.07 0.87 -20.61
C PRO A 42 7.19 -0.64 -20.89
N PRO A 43 7.22 -1.07 -22.16
CA PRO A 43 7.32 -2.48 -22.47
C PRO A 43 8.59 -3.02 -21.81
N LEU A 44 8.44 -3.86 -20.80
CA LEU A 44 9.54 -4.60 -20.18
C LEU A 44 10.02 -5.64 -21.18
N THR A 45 10.73 -5.18 -22.21
CA THR A 45 11.55 -6.04 -23.03
C THR A 45 12.88 -6.19 -22.30
N SER A 46 12.96 -7.23 -21.47
CA SER A 46 14.20 -7.90 -21.06
C SER A 46 13.77 -9.10 -20.21
N GLY A 47 13.98 -10.31 -20.73
CA GLY A 47 13.37 -11.53 -20.23
C GLY A 47 13.46 -11.72 -18.72
N ARG A 48 12.29 -11.83 -18.07
CA ARG A 48 12.07 -12.45 -16.76
C ARG A 48 13.05 -11.99 -15.66
N ASP A 49 12.90 -10.74 -15.21
CA ASP A 49 13.58 -10.25 -14.01
C ASP A 49 13.30 -11.21 -12.83
N PRO A 50 14.31 -11.93 -12.31
CA PRO A 50 14.13 -12.88 -11.22
C PRO A 50 13.63 -12.17 -9.95
N LEU A 51 13.94 -10.87 -9.79
CA LEU A 51 13.45 -10.07 -8.68
C LEU A 51 11.93 -9.89 -8.75
N ALA A 52 11.37 -9.67 -9.94
CA ALA A 52 9.92 -9.54 -10.11
C ALA A 52 9.19 -10.86 -9.76
N LEU A 53 9.77 -12.01 -10.06
CA LEU A 53 9.24 -13.32 -9.66
C LEU A 53 9.31 -13.53 -8.15
N ALA A 54 10.42 -13.17 -7.51
CA ALA A 54 10.57 -13.25 -6.07
C ALA A 54 9.57 -12.33 -5.35
N LEU A 55 9.37 -11.11 -5.85
CA LEU A 55 8.35 -10.20 -5.33
C LEU A 55 6.93 -10.76 -5.49
N ALA A 56 6.60 -11.36 -6.64
CA ALA A 56 5.29 -11.96 -6.87
C ALA A 56 5.02 -13.10 -5.88
N ARG A 57 6.04 -13.94 -5.59
CA ARG A 57 5.97 -14.99 -4.58
C ARG A 57 5.71 -14.40 -3.18
N CYS A 58 6.46 -13.36 -2.80
CA CYS A 58 6.29 -12.72 -1.50
C CYS A 58 4.94 -11.99 -1.37
N GLN A 59 4.39 -11.43 -2.45
CA GLN A 59 3.04 -10.85 -2.45
C GLN A 59 1.96 -11.91 -2.24
N ALA A 60 2.11 -13.10 -2.82
CA ALA A 60 1.16 -14.19 -2.64
C ALA A 60 1.09 -14.72 -1.20
N LEU A 61 2.16 -14.56 -0.42
CA LEU A 61 2.19 -14.88 1.01
C LEU A 61 1.43 -13.87 1.88
N GLY A 62 1.23 -12.64 1.40
CA GLY A 62 0.50 -11.59 2.12
C GLY A 62 1.12 -11.27 3.49
N PRO A 63 0.33 -11.22 4.59
CA PRO A 63 0.84 -10.90 5.92
C PRO A 63 1.96 -11.83 6.42
N ALA A 64 2.03 -13.07 5.91
CA ALA A 64 3.10 -14.00 6.28
C ALA A 64 4.48 -13.55 5.77
N ALA A 65 4.54 -12.79 4.67
CA ALA A 65 5.79 -12.26 4.14
C ALA A 65 6.42 -11.19 5.04
N GLU A 66 5.66 -10.57 5.96
CA GLU A 66 6.23 -9.61 6.92
C GLU A 66 7.14 -10.29 7.94
N GLN A 67 6.95 -11.59 8.20
CA GLN A 67 7.76 -12.35 9.16
C GLN A 67 8.91 -13.13 8.48
N ASP A 68 8.94 -13.14 7.14
CA ASP A 68 9.95 -13.84 6.34
C ASP A 68 11.10 -12.89 5.97
N ALA A 69 12.30 -13.20 6.47
CA ALA A 69 13.49 -12.38 6.26
C ALA A 69 13.90 -12.28 4.78
N ASP A 70 13.70 -13.33 4.00
CA ASP A 70 14.04 -13.35 2.57
C ASP A 70 13.07 -12.46 1.78
N CYS A 71 11.79 -12.46 2.15
CA CYS A 71 10.82 -11.56 1.57
C CYS A 71 11.06 -10.10 1.96
N GLN A 72 11.43 -9.82 3.20
CA GLN A 72 11.80 -8.46 3.61
C GLN A 72 13.01 -7.93 2.81
N ALA A 73 14.04 -8.75 2.62
CA ALA A 73 15.22 -8.39 1.82
C ALA A 73 14.84 -8.12 0.36
N THR A 74 13.99 -8.96 -0.23
CA THR A 74 13.48 -8.82 -1.60
C THR A 74 12.72 -7.50 -1.79
N TRP A 75 11.88 -7.11 -0.84
CA TRP A 75 11.18 -5.81 -0.86
C TRP A 75 12.11 -4.62 -0.73
N ALA A 76 13.13 -4.72 0.14
CA ALA A 76 14.13 -3.69 0.31
C ALA A 76 14.92 -3.48 -0.99
N GLU A 77 15.29 -4.56 -1.68
CA GLU A 77 16.03 -4.49 -2.95
C GLU A 77 15.19 -3.86 -4.07
N ASN A 78 13.94 -4.26 -4.23
CA ASN A 78 13.04 -3.62 -5.20
C ASN A 78 12.88 -2.12 -4.91
N ARG A 79 12.68 -1.76 -3.64
CA ARG A 79 12.59 -0.36 -3.22
C ARG A 79 13.87 0.41 -3.53
N ARG A 80 15.04 -0.18 -3.25
CA ARG A 80 16.35 0.40 -3.59
C ARG A 80 16.47 0.63 -5.08
N ARG A 81 16.14 -0.34 -5.94
CA ARG A 81 16.17 -0.16 -7.41
C ARG A 81 15.31 1.02 -7.88
N PHE A 82 14.08 1.12 -7.37
CA PHE A 82 13.17 2.24 -7.69
C PHE A 82 13.73 3.60 -7.30
N PHE A 83 14.48 3.67 -6.19
CA PHE A 83 15.05 4.93 -5.72
C PHE A 83 16.48 5.18 -6.19
N ASN A 84 17.20 4.16 -6.67
CA ASN A 84 18.63 4.28 -6.92
C ASN A 84 19.01 4.47 -8.38
N ASP A 85 18.46 3.76 -9.38
CA ASP A 85 19.00 3.77 -10.77
C ASP A 85 20.55 3.91 -10.83
N GLN A 86 21.22 3.29 -9.86
CA GLN A 86 22.65 3.15 -9.74
C GLN A 86 22.80 1.67 -9.41
N PRO A 87 23.24 0.87 -10.40
CA PRO A 87 23.40 -0.56 -10.20
C PRO A 87 24.29 -0.73 -8.97
N ALA A 88 23.75 -1.43 -7.96
CA ALA A 88 24.55 -1.88 -6.83
C ALA A 88 25.71 -2.64 -7.44
N ALA A 89 26.90 -2.08 -7.22
CA ALA A 89 28.15 -2.55 -7.77
C ALA A 89 28.18 -4.08 -7.72
N GLU A 90 28.23 -4.66 -8.91
CA GLU A 90 28.88 -5.94 -9.10
C GLU A 90 30.27 -5.82 -8.47
N GLY A 91 30.48 -6.45 -7.30
CA GLY A 91 31.76 -6.35 -6.62
C GLY A 91 31.77 -6.74 -5.16
N ARG A 92 31.69 -8.04 -4.90
CA ARG A 92 32.60 -8.85 -4.04
C ARG A 92 31.87 -9.93 -3.25
#